data_AF-A0A5C6RJK2-F1
#
_entry.id   AF-A0A5C6RJK2-F1
#
_cell.length_a   1.000
_cell.length_b   1.000
_cell.length_c   1.000
_cell.angle_alpha   90.00
_cell.angle_beta   90.00
_cell.angle_gamma   90.00
#
_symmetry.space_group_name_H-M   'P 1'
#
loop_
_entity.id
_entity.type
_entity.pdbx_description
1 polymer ?
#
loop_
_entity_poly.entity_id
_entity_poly.type
_entity_poly.pdbx_seq_one_letter_code
_entity_poly.pdbx_strand_id
1 'polypeptide(L)'
;AYVANNPIAFIDPDGRNIVIPLTGEKLGGDNTREYQQTVFNHLQSLTNDKLGWGKDNSGRDIVIIAERGTANSGKDLGFGTSLIAGLIQSDDKHAFLEAPASSDQGNLTLAFSPNVNLQADGTAGEGASSWIRFNPNDTEGGMNVEGATQRPSNIGLAHELFHAAINMEGINITSQTHIESEPNSNQGNTISRTEFVTRFLENFIRQEQGEPLRVLPPSNNN
;
A
#
# COMPACT_ATOMS: atom_id res chain seq x y z
N ALA A 1 11.67 33.03 29.97
CA ALA A 1 12.57 31.96 29.52
C ALA A 1 11.74 30.99 28.69
N TYR A 2 12.15 30.77 27.44
CA TYR A 2 11.45 29.98 26.44
C TYR A 2 11.51 28.48 26.83
N VAL A 3 10.36 27.81 26.92
CA VAL A 3 10.30 26.36 27.19
C VAL A 3 10.43 25.66 25.84
N ALA A 4 11.66 25.29 25.47
CA ALA A 4 11.90 24.45 24.32
C ALA A 4 11.41 23.03 24.63
N ASN A 5 10.16 22.74 24.22
CA ASN A 5 9.65 21.39 24.02
C ASN A 5 10.53 20.70 22.97
N ASN A 6 11.55 20.00 23.43
CA ASN A 6 12.39 19.16 22.58
C ASN A 6 11.65 17.83 22.41
N PRO A 7 11.11 17.48 21.23
CA PRO A 7 10.54 16.15 21.02
C PRO A 7 11.68 15.13 21.15
N ILE A 8 11.41 14.06 21.91
CA ILE A 8 12.32 12.92 22.05
C ILE A 8 12.54 12.36 20.63
N ALA A 9 13.73 12.64 20.07
CA ALA A 9 14.18 12.01 18.84
C ALA A 9 14.53 10.56 19.17
N PHE A 10 13.62 9.64 18.85
CA PHE A 10 13.96 8.23 18.77
C PHE A 10 14.88 8.07 17.55
N ILE A 11 16.18 8.00 17.82
CA ILE A 11 17.18 7.59 16.83
C ILE A 11 17.06 6.06 16.74
N ASP A 12 16.39 5.57 15.69
CA ASP A 12 16.45 4.16 15.28
C ASP A 12 17.80 3.94 14.58
N PRO A 13 18.74 3.15 15.13
CA PRO A 13 20.06 2.92 14.54
C PRO A 13 20.03 2.12 13.23
N ASP A 14 18.86 1.65 12.77
CA ASP A 14 18.76 0.48 11.90
C ASP A 14 18.23 0.79 10.48
N GLY A 15 17.92 2.05 10.13
CA GLY A 15 17.62 2.44 8.74
C GLY A 15 16.23 2.04 8.20
N ARG A 16 15.28 1.69 9.08
CA ARG A 16 13.93 1.20 8.78
C ARG A 16 12.93 2.31 8.50
N ASN A 17 12.44 2.45 7.27
CA ASN A 17 11.68 3.64 6.90
C ASN A 17 10.66 3.38 5.79
N ILE A 18 9.35 3.44 6.09
CA ILE A 18 8.41 3.93 5.07
C ILE A 18 8.73 5.41 4.93
N VAL A 19 9.56 5.74 3.96
CA VAL A 19 9.68 7.12 3.50
C VAL A 19 8.38 7.39 2.79
N ILE A 20 7.53 8.24 3.35
CA ILE A 20 6.52 8.92 2.55
C ILE A 20 7.23 10.22 2.11
N PRO A 21 7.97 10.23 0.98
CA PRO A 21 8.50 11.48 0.45
C PRO A 21 7.29 12.27 0.00
N LEU A 22 6.82 13.15 0.88
CA LEU A 22 5.70 14.03 0.59
C LEU A 22 6.27 15.18 -0.21
N THR A 23 6.63 14.87 -1.45
CA THR A 23 7.12 15.83 -2.42
C THR A 23 5.95 16.68 -2.88
N GLY A 24 5.68 17.68 -2.06
CA GLY A 24 5.04 18.90 -2.46
C GLY A 24 5.81 19.72 -3.50
N GLU A 25 6.74 19.14 -4.28
CA GLU A 25 7.27 19.90 -5.41
C GLU A 25 6.15 20.33 -6.37
N LYS A 26 5.04 19.58 -6.41
CA LYS A 26 3.78 19.98 -7.08
C LYS A 26 2.71 20.58 -6.16
N LEU A 27 2.72 20.31 -4.86
CA LEU A 27 1.73 20.78 -3.90
C LEU A 27 2.43 21.65 -2.83
N GLY A 28 2.16 22.96 -2.79
CA GLY A 28 2.74 23.87 -1.80
C GLY A 28 2.57 23.42 -0.32
N GLY A 29 3.32 24.04 0.58
CA GLY A 29 3.58 23.58 1.96
C GLY A 29 2.38 23.04 2.77
N ASP A 30 1.23 23.72 2.80
CA ASP A 30 0.07 23.28 3.59
C ASP A 30 -0.63 22.05 2.98
N ASN A 31 -0.75 22.01 1.65
CA ASN A 31 -1.35 20.87 0.93
C ASN A 31 -0.50 19.61 1.07
N THR A 32 0.81 19.77 1.19
CA THR A 32 1.71 18.66 1.49
C THR A 32 1.31 18.03 2.82
N ARG A 33 1.23 18.83 3.89
CA ARG A 33 0.95 18.36 5.27
C ARG A 33 -0.42 17.67 5.38
N GLU A 34 -1.44 18.24 4.74
CA GLU A 34 -2.78 17.66 4.70
C GLU A 34 -2.78 16.29 4.01
N TYR A 35 -2.08 16.17 2.89
CA TYR A 35 -1.92 14.89 2.21
C TYR A 35 -1.16 13.87 3.08
N GLN A 36 -0.07 14.27 3.76
CA GLN A 36 0.67 13.39 4.71
C GLN A 36 -0.28 12.82 5.77
N GLN A 37 -1.08 13.70 6.37
CA GLN A 37 -2.00 13.32 7.43
C GLN A 37 -3.11 12.40 6.91
N THR A 38 -3.59 12.63 5.68
CA THR A 38 -4.60 11.79 5.03
C THR A 38 -4.08 10.39 4.81
N VAL A 39 -2.87 10.25 4.22
CA VAL A 39 -2.21 8.95 4.04
C VAL A 39 -1.98 8.27 5.38
N PHE A 40 -1.45 9.00 6.38
CA PHE A 40 -1.22 8.47 7.71
C PHE A 40 -2.50 7.93 8.36
N ASN A 41 -3.61 8.65 8.24
CA ASN A 41 -4.90 8.21 8.77
C ASN A 41 -5.40 6.94 8.07
N HIS A 42 -5.21 6.82 6.76
CA HIS A 42 -5.54 5.60 6.03
C HIS A 42 -4.65 4.43 6.47
N LEU A 43 -3.34 4.61 6.58
CA LEU A 43 -2.43 3.58 7.11
C LEU A 43 -2.85 3.15 8.52
N GLN A 44 -3.13 4.12 9.40
CA GLN A 44 -3.57 3.84 10.77
C GLN A 44 -4.90 3.08 10.80
N SER A 45 -5.81 3.31 9.86
CA SER A 45 -7.10 2.59 9.79
C SER A 45 -6.97 1.10 9.43
N LEU A 46 -5.82 0.69 8.87
CA LEU A 46 -5.56 -0.66 8.40
C LEU A 46 -4.88 -1.56 9.44
N THR A 47 -4.46 -1.03 10.60
CA THR A 47 -3.66 -1.80 11.57
C THR A 47 -4.15 -1.59 13.00
N ASN A 48 -3.99 -2.61 13.85
CA ASN A 48 -4.18 -2.48 15.30
C ASN A 48 -2.95 -1.89 16.00
N ASP A 49 -1.83 -1.74 15.30
CA ASP A 49 -0.67 -1.05 15.82
C ASP A 49 -0.87 0.47 15.79
N LYS A 50 -0.43 1.16 16.85
CA LYS A 50 -0.39 2.61 16.87
C LYS A 50 0.79 3.07 16.04
N LEU A 51 0.52 3.81 14.98
CA LEU A 51 1.52 4.41 14.13
C LEU A 51 1.97 5.76 14.71
N GLY A 52 3.16 6.19 14.30
CA GLY A 52 3.72 7.48 14.63
C GLY A 52 4.59 8.02 13.50
N TRP A 53 4.97 9.29 13.62
CA TRP A 53 5.97 9.90 12.74
C TRP A 53 7.37 9.68 13.31
N GLY A 54 8.31 9.35 12.43
CA GLY A 54 9.73 9.30 12.74
C GLY A 54 10.57 10.05 11.71
N LYS A 55 11.89 9.91 11.80
CA LYS A 55 12.84 10.41 10.81
C LYS A 55 13.80 9.29 10.41
N ASP A 56 14.10 9.19 9.12
CA ASP A 56 15.18 8.31 8.67
C ASP A 56 16.57 8.91 8.92
N ASN A 57 17.61 8.12 8.64
CA ASN A 57 19.01 8.54 8.75
C ASN A 57 19.37 9.74 7.84
N SER A 58 18.54 10.05 6.84
CA SER A 58 18.68 11.19 5.93
C SER A 58 17.82 12.40 6.37
N GLY A 59 17.08 12.31 7.48
CA GLY A 59 16.20 13.36 7.98
C GLY A 59 14.82 13.45 7.28
N ARG A 60 14.44 12.46 6.47
CA ARG A 60 13.13 12.38 5.80
C ARG A 60 12.06 11.89 6.78
N ASP A 61 10.84 12.42 6.66
CA ASP A 61 9.69 11.96 7.46
C ASP A 61 9.28 10.54 7.07
N ILE A 62 9.00 9.73 8.09
CA ILE A 62 8.65 8.32 7.94
C ILE A 62 7.49 7.93 8.85
N VAL A 63 6.84 6.82 8.54
CA VAL A 63 5.88 6.17 9.45
C VAL A 63 6.57 5.05 10.21
N ILE A 64 6.39 5.04 11.53
CA ILE A 64 6.90 4.02 12.44
C ILE A 64 5.77 3.39 13.23
N ILE A 65 6.04 2.24 13.85
CA ILE A 65 5.15 1.64 14.84
C ILE A 65 5.54 2.17 16.21
N ALA A 66 4.69 3.03 16.77
CA ALA A 66 4.90 3.62 18.08
C ALA A 66 4.55 2.64 19.22
N GLU A 67 3.51 1.84 19.03
CA GLU A 67 3.06 0.86 20.03
C GLU A 67 2.26 -0.26 19.37
N ARG A 68 2.39 -1.50 19.85
CA ARG A 68 1.75 -2.68 19.24
C ARG A 68 0.35 -2.93 19.82
N GLY A 69 -0.62 -3.19 18.96
CA GLY A 69 -1.96 -3.66 19.34
C GLY A 69 -2.82 -2.68 20.17
N THR A 70 -2.47 -1.39 20.22
CA THR A 70 -3.21 -0.38 21.02
C THR A 70 -4.12 0.54 20.22
N ALA A 71 -4.12 0.44 18.90
CA ALA A 71 -5.00 1.19 18.00
C ALA A 71 -6.16 0.33 17.49
N ASN A 72 -7.27 0.98 17.12
CA ASN A 72 -8.45 0.33 16.55
C ASN A 72 -8.93 -0.90 17.35
N SER A 73 -8.85 -0.87 18.68
CA SER A 73 -9.08 -2.03 19.56
C SER A 73 -10.48 -2.66 19.49
N GLY A 74 -11.44 -2.00 18.83
CA GLY A 74 -12.75 -2.56 18.52
C GLY A 74 -12.84 -3.36 17.21
N LYS A 75 -11.74 -3.51 16.48
CA LYS A 75 -11.64 -4.24 15.22
C LYS A 75 -10.52 -5.29 15.28
N ASP A 76 -10.73 -6.42 14.62
CA ASP A 76 -9.67 -7.39 14.34
C ASP A 76 -9.08 -7.07 12.97
N LEU A 77 -7.89 -6.47 12.97
CA LEU A 77 -7.17 -6.01 11.77
C LEU A 77 -5.87 -6.83 11.58
N GLY A 78 -5.86 -8.11 11.93
CA GLY A 78 -4.64 -8.93 11.95
C GLY A 78 -3.87 -8.95 10.62
N PHE A 79 -4.56 -9.13 9.50
CA PHE A 79 -3.99 -9.14 8.15
C PHE A 79 -3.45 -7.77 7.74
N GLY A 80 -4.23 -6.70 7.92
CA GLY A 80 -3.76 -5.34 7.68
C GLY A 80 -2.59 -4.95 8.60
N THR A 81 -2.60 -5.41 9.85
CA THR A 81 -1.50 -5.22 10.80
C THR A 81 -0.23 -5.90 10.31
N SER A 82 -0.32 -7.15 9.83
CA SER A 82 0.83 -7.85 9.25
C SER A 82 1.36 -7.18 7.99
N LEU A 83 0.49 -6.68 7.11
CA LEU A 83 0.90 -5.94 5.92
C LEU A 83 1.69 -4.68 6.30
N ILE A 84 1.13 -3.82 7.16
CA ILE A 84 1.77 -2.57 7.58
C ILE A 84 3.08 -2.85 8.32
N ALA A 85 3.10 -3.84 9.21
CA ALA A 85 4.29 -4.23 9.93
C ALA A 85 5.39 -4.75 8.99
N GLY A 86 5.05 -5.62 8.03
CA GLY A 86 6.00 -6.15 7.06
C GLY A 86 6.65 -5.05 6.22
N LEU A 87 5.89 -4.05 5.80
CA LEU A 87 6.39 -2.91 5.02
C LEU A 87 7.28 -1.97 5.85
N ILE A 88 6.96 -1.76 7.14
CA ILE A 88 7.77 -0.93 8.05
C ILE A 88 9.07 -1.64 8.45
N GLN A 89 9.05 -2.96 8.58
CA GLN A 89 10.16 -3.75 9.08
C GLN A 89 11.11 -4.28 7.99
N SER A 90 10.84 -4.03 6.71
CA SER A 90 11.73 -4.45 5.62
C SER A 90 13.07 -3.71 5.70
N ASP A 91 14.17 -4.48 5.70
CA ASP A 91 15.52 -3.98 6.01
C ASP A 91 16.12 -3.11 4.87
N ASP A 92 15.88 -3.45 3.60
CA ASP A 92 16.53 -2.81 2.44
C ASP A 92 15.55 -2.31 1.36
N LYS A 93 14.25 -2.58 1.51
CA LYS A 93 13.23 -2.23 0.51
C LYS A 93 12.12 -1.42 1.15
N HIS A 94 11.67 -0.38 0.45
CA HIS A 94 10.75 0.60 1.00
C HIS A 94 9.60 0.91 0.03
N ALA A 95 8.46 1.29 0.59
CA ALA A 95 7.30 1.78 -0.15
C ALA A 95 7.27 3.31 -0.07
N PHE A 96 7.51 3.98 -1.20
CA PHE A 96 7.57 5.43 -1.32
C PHE A 96 6.23 5.97 -1.78
N LEU A 97 5.49 6.64 -0.89
CA LEU A 97 4.16 7.18 -1.18
C LEU A 97 4.19 8.64 -1.65
N GLU A 98 3.42 8.94 -2.71
CA GLU A 98 3.34 10.25 -3.34
C GLU A 98 1.93 10.70 -3.67
N ALA A 99 1.73 12.02 -3.73
CA ALA A 99 0.47 12.61 -4.16
C ALA A 99 0.33 12.54 -5.69
N PRO A 100 -0.89 12.43 -6.21
CA PRO A 100 -1.10 12.52 -7.65
C PRO A 100 -0.85 13.95 -8.15
N ALA A 101 -0.48 14.09 -9.43
CA ALA A 101 -0.30 15.40 -10.06
C ALA A 101 -1.62 16.12 -10.34
N SER A 102 -2.74 15.39 -10.40
CA SER A 102 -4.10 15.91 -10.52
C SER A 102 -5.10 14.95 -9.87
N SER A 103 -6.30 15.44 -9.55
CA SER A 103 -7.38 14.64 -8.93
C SER A 103 -7.83 13.43 -9.74
N ASP A 104 -7.55 13.42 -11.05
CA ASP A 104 -8.05 12.41 -11.98
C ASP A 104 -7.03 11.27 -12.17
N GLN A 105 -5.83 11.39 -11.60
CA GLN A 105 -4.86 10.31 -11.62
C GLN A 105 -5.18 9.30 -10.52
N GLY A 106 -5.54 8.09 -10.92
CA GLY A 106 -5.79 7.00 -9.97
C GLY A 106 -4.52 6.45 -9.31
N ASN A 107 -4.77 5.49 -8.42
CA ASN A 107 -3.73 4.76 -7.68
C ASN A 107 -2.80 3.97 -8.63
N LEU A 108 -1.52 3.87 -8.27
CA LEU A 108 -0.52 3.14 -9.04
C LEU A 108 0.69 2.75 -8.18
N THR A 109 1.17 1.52 -8.35
CA THR A 109 2.44 1.05 -7.78
C THR A 109 3.43 0.64 -8.87
N LEU A 110 4.68 1.09 -8.76
CA LEU A 110 5.78 0.76 -9.66
C LEU A 110 7.00 0.30 -8.87
N ALA A 111 7.63 -0.80 -9.29
CA ALA A 111 8.90 -1.24 -8.72
C ALA A 111 10.08 -0.37 -9.18
N PHE A 112 11.10 -0.20 -8.34
CA PHE A 112 12.34 0.51 -8.67
C PHE A 112 13.29 -0.32 -9.55
N SER A 113 13.08 -1.64 -9.60
CA SER A 113 13.87 -2.57 -10.39
C SER A 113 12.95 -3.44 -11.26
N PRO A 114 13.37 -3.80 -12.48
CA PRO A 114 12.67 -4.81 -13.27
C PRO A 114 12.87 -6.24 -12.75
N ASN A 115 13.82 -6.48 -11.84
CA ASN A 115 14.15 -7.81 -11.30
C ASN A 115 13.26 -8.24 -10.13
N VAL A 116 12.05 -7.68 -10.03
CA VAL A 116 11.05 -8.03 -9.00
C VAL A 116 10.16 -9.20 -9.40
N ASN A 117 10.39 -9.78 -10.57
CA ASN A 117 9.55 -10.83 -11.10
C ASN A 117 9.91 -12.19 -10.52
N LEU A 118 8.89 -13.01 -10.26
CA LEU A 118 9.06 -14.42 -9.97
C LEU A 118 9.80 -15.09 -11.13
N GLN A 119 10.83 -15.85 -10.82
CA GLN A 119 11.63 -16.55 -11.81
C GLN A 119 10.87 -17.76 -12.38
N ALA A 120 11.28 -18.23 -13.56
CA ALA A 120 10.62 -19.35 -14.24
C ALA A 120 10.69 -20.67 -13.45
N ASP A 121 11.68 -20.82 -12.56
CA ASP A 121 11.83 -21.96 -11.65
C ASP A 121 11.00 -21.83 -10.37
N GLY A 122 10.19 -20.77 -10.24
CA GLY A 122 9.34 -20.49 -9.09
C GLY A 122 10.07 -19.83 -7.91
N THR A 123 11.37 -19.52 -8.05
CA THR A 123 12.11 -18.77 -7.04
C THR A 123 11.81 -17.28 -7.14
N ALA A 124 11.95 -16.57 -6.02
CA ALA A 124 11.83 -15.12 -6.00
C ALA A 124 12.93 -14.47 -6.84
N GLY A 125 12.60 -13.34 -7.47
CA GLY A 125 13.57 -12.39 -7.97
C GLY A 125 14.29 -11.66 -6.83
N GLU A 126 15.06 -10.62 -7.17
CA GLU A 126 15.83 -9.85 -6.18
C GLU A 126 14.91 -9.07 -5.22
N GLY A 127 13.73 -8.70 -5.72
CA GLY A 127 12.82 -7.79 -5.07
C GLY A 127 13.33 -6.35 -5.06
N ALA A 128 12.44 -5.39 -4.82
CA ALA A 128 12.81 -3.98 -4.85
C ALA A 128 11.85 -3.09 -4.05
N SER A 129 12.35 -1.91 -3.73
CA SER A 129 11.49 -0.79 -3.33
C SER A 129 10.45 -0.45 -4.39
N SER A 130 9.36 0.21 -3.99
CA SER A 130 8.27 0.62 -4.88
C SER A 130 7.91 2.09 -4.71
N TRP A 131 7.54 2.75 -5.82
CA TRP A 131 6.84 4.04 -5.82
C TRP A 131 5.34 3.77 -5.84
N ILE A 132 4.61 4.41 -4.95
CA ILE A 132 3.15 4.33 -4.84
C ILE A 132 2.59 5.73 -5.00
N ARG A 133 1.85 5.95 -6.08
CA ARG A 133 0.96 7.11 -6.20
C ARG A 133 -0.38 6.75 -5.58
N PHE A 134 -0.77 7.48 -4.55
CA PHE A 134 -2.05 7.27 -3.89
C PHE A 134 -2.93 8.51 -3.99
N ASN A 135 -4.10 8.35 -4.59
CA ASN A 135 -5.12 9.37 -4.68
C ASN A 135 -6.26 9.04 -3.70
N PRO A 136 -6.40 9.79 -2.59
CA PRO A 136 -7.46 9.53 -1.61
C PRO A 136 -8.87 9.81 -2.15
N ASN A 137 -8.99 10.52 -3.28
CA ASN A 137 -10.27 10.77 -3.95
C ASN A 137 -10.63 9.69 -4.98
N ASP A 138 -9.70 8.78 -5.31
CA ASP A 138 -9.96 7.62 -6.15
C ASP A 138 -10.74 6.57 -5.34
N THR A 139 -12.06 6.73 -5.36
CA THR A 139 -13.02 5.92 -4.59
C THR A 139 -13.70 4.85 -5.44
N GLU A 140 -13.14 4.57 -6.62
CA GLU A 140 -13.60 3.49 -7.48
C GLU A 140 -12.53 2.39 -7.59
N GLY A 141 -12.95 1.23 -8.05
CA GLY A 141 -12.08 0.08 -8.26
C GLY A 141 -12.80 -1.00 -9.07
N GLY A 142 -12.29 -2.23 -8.98
CA GLY A 142 -13.00 -3.38 -9.54
C GLY A 142 -14.30 -3.65 -8.79
N MET A 143 -15.25 -4.27 -9.49
CA MET A 143 -16.58 -4.56 -8.97
C MET A 143 -16.54 -5.49 -7.75
N ASN A 144 -17.44 -5.26 -6.79
CA ASN A 144 -17.71 -6.11 -5.66
C ASN A 144 -18.83 -7.14 -5.95
N VAL A 145 -19.04 -8.09 -5.03
CA VAL A 145 -20.07 -9.15 -5.17
C VAL A 145 -21.51 -8.62 -5.25
N GLU A 146 -21.73 -7.33 -4.95
CA GLU A 146 -23.02 -6.64 -5.03
C GLU A 146 -23.20 -5.88 -6.34
N GLY A 147 -22.19 -5.88 -7.23
CA GLY A 147 -22.22 -5.20 -8.52
C GLY A 147 -21.75 -3.74 -8.49
N ALA A 148 -21.29 -3.24 -7.35
CA ALA A 148 -20.81 -1.86 -7.18
C ALA A 148 -19.29 -1.75 -7.35
N THR A 149 -18.82 -0.59 -7.83
CA THR A 149 -17.38 -0.30 -8.01
C THR A 149 -16.81 0.62 -6.91
N GLN A 150 -17.67 1.14 -6.03
CA GLN A 150 -17.25 2.00 -4.94
C GLN A 150 -16.30 1.26 -3.99
N ARG A 151 -15.24 1.94 -3.59
CA ARG A 151 -14.15 1.43 -2.77
C ARG A 151 -13.69 2.51 -1.80
N PRO A 152 -13.74 2.27 -0.48
CA PRO A 152 -13.11 3.15 0.50
C PRO A 152 -11.62 3.36 0.20
N SER A 153 -11.13 4.59 0.33
CA SER A 153 -9.78 4.96 -0.08
C SER A 153 -8.69 4.20 0.70
N ASN A 154 -8.95 3.80 1.96
CA ASN A 154 -8.02 2.94 2.71
C ASN A 154 -7.88 1.53 2.10
N ILE A 155 -8.94 0.98 1.49
CA ILE A 155 -8.85 -0.28 0.74
C ILE A 155 -8.07 -0.05 -0.55
N GLY A 156 -8.27 1.09 -1.23
CA GLY A 156 -7.45 1.50 -2.37
C GLY A 156 -5.96 1.60 -2.03
N LEU A 157 -5.63 2.18 -0.88
CA LEU A 157 -4.26 2.23 -0.37
C LEU A 157 -3.71 0.83 -0.09
N ALA A 158 -4.47 -0.02 0.62
CA ALA A 158 -4.03 -1.39 0.93
C ALA A 158 -3.73 -2.20 -0.33
N HIS A 159 -4.52 -2.03 -1.39
CA HIS A 159 -4.29 -2.64 -2.70
C HIS A 159 -2.89 -2.31 -3.25
N GLU A 160 -2.52 -1.03 -3.25
CA GLU A 160 -1.19 -0.59 -3.70
C GLU A 160 -0.06 -1.08 -2.78
N LEU A 161 -0.31 -1.12 -1.46
CA LEU A 161 0.64 -1.66 -0.49
C LEU A 161 0.92 -3.16 -0.70
N PHE A 162 -0.07 -3.94 -1.15
CA PHE A 162 0.17 -5.34 -1.53
C PHE A 162 1.03 -5.44 -2.78
N HIS A 163 0.81 -4.61 -3.80
CA HIS A 163 1.72 -4.56 -4.96
C HIS A 163 3.15 -4.24 -4.52
N ALA A 164 3.31 -3.30 -3.59
CA ALA A 164 4.62 -2.98 -3.04
C ALA A 164 5.23 -4.17 -2.27
N ALA A 165 4.47 -4.85 -1.41
CA ALA A 165 4.93 -6.04 -0.69
C ALA A 165 5.37 -7.16 -1.65
N ILE A 166 4.58 -7.44 -2.70
CA ILE A 166 4.91 -8.41 -3.75
C ILE A 166 6.21 -8.03 -4.46
N ASN A 167 6.39 -6.74 -4.78
CA ASN A 167 7.62 -6.25 -5.38
C ASN A 167 8.83 -6.41 -4.45
N MET A 168 8.66 -6.18 -3.14
CA MET A 168 9.74 -6.35 -2.16
C MET A 168 10.20 -7.80 -2.04
N GLU A 169 9.26 -8.73 -2.13
CA GLU A 169 9.51 -10.17 -2.09
C GLU A 169 10.00 -10.73 -3.44
N GLY A 170 10.03 -9.93 -4.50
CA GLY A 170 10.49 -10.38 -5.82
C GLY A 170 9.57 -11.43 -6.45
N ILE A 171 8.29 -11.44 -6.10
CA ILE A 171 7.32 -12.45 -6.55
C ILE A 171 6.29 -11.88 -7.52
N ASN A 172 6.60 -10.76 -8.18
CA ASN A 172 5.70 -10.15 -9.16
C ASN A 172 5.54 -11.06 -10.39
N ILE A 173 4.31 -11.27 -10.85
CA ILE A 173 4.00 -12.12 -11.99
C ILE A 173 3.42 -11.24 -13.11
N THR A 174 4.33 -10.63 -13.87
CA THR A 174 3.99 -9.76 -15.01
C THR A 174 3.82 -10.50 -16.33
N SER A 175 4.09 -11.81 -16.40
CA SER A 175 4.04 -12.54 -17.67
C SER A 175 2.63 -12.48 -18.27
N GLN A 176 2.57 -12.04 -19.53
CA GLN A 176 1.34 -12.00 -20.34
C GLN A 176 0.77 -13.40 -20.65
N THR A 177 1.35 -14.47 -20.11
CA THR A 177 0.89 -15.85 -20.30
C THR A 177 -0.15 -16.28 -19.26
N HIS A 178 -0.30 -15.54 -18.16
CA HIS A 178 -1.27 -15.82 -17.11
C HIS A 178 -2.14 -14.60 -16.88
N ILE A 179 -3.07 -14.39 -17.79
CA ILE A 179 -4.02 -13.30 -17.73
C ILE A 179 -5.42 -13.85 -17.42
N GLU A 180 -5.98 -13.41 -16.30
CA GLU A 180 -7.31 -13.86 -15.86
C GLU A 180 -8.40 -13.01 -16.50
N SER A 181 -9.56 -13.59 -16.80
CA SER A 181 -10.67 -12.86 -17.43
C SER A 181 -11.31 -11.90 -16.43
N GLU A 182 -11.33 -10.59 -16.73
CA GLU A 182 -11.96 -9.61 -15.85
C GLU A 182 -13.47 -9.88 -15.77
N PRO A 183 -14.03 -10.21 -14.59
CA PRO A 183 -15.37 -10.77 -14.45
C PRO A 183 -16.50 -9.84 -14.90
N ASN A 184 -16.22 -8.56 -15.16
CA ASN A 184 -17.20 -7.55 -15.58
C ASN A 184 -16.80 -6.74 -16.81
N SER A 185 -15.79 -7.20 -17.56
CA SER A 185 -15.47 -6.56 -18.82
C SER A 185 -16.34 -7.15 -19.94
N ASN A 186 -17.27 -6.35 -20.47
CA ASN A 186 -17.99 -6.70 -21.70
C ASN A 186 -17.08 -6.74 -22.94
N GLN A 187 -15.76 -6.55 -22.77
CA GLN A 187 -14.76 -6.40 -23.85
C GLN A 187 -13.65 -7.45 -23.81
N GLY A 188 -13.71 -8.45 -22.92
CA GLY A 188 -12.65 -9.47 -22.83
C GLY A 188 -11.33 -8.91 -22.30
N ASN A 189 -11.40 -7.91 -21.41
CA ASN A 189 -10.23 -7.41 -20.70
C ASN A 189 -9.68 -8.50 -19.78
N THR A 190 -8.36 -8.55 -19.69
CA THR A 190 -7.65 -9.53 -18.91
C THR A 190 -6.79 -8.81 -17.86
N ILE A 191 -6.63 -9.41 -16.68
CA ILE A 191 -5.78 -8.88 -15.62
C ILE A 191 -4.55 -9.74 -15.37
N SER A 192 -3.43 -9.12 -15.01
CA SER A 192 -2.24 -9.87 -14.63
C SER A 192 -2.50 -10.77 -13.43
N ARG A 193 -1.75 -11.87 -13.32
CA ARG A 193 -1.81 -12.73 -12.15
C ARG A 193 -1.47 -12.00 -10.86
N THR A 194 -0.57 -11.01 -10.90
CA THR A 194 -0.30 -10.12 -9.75
C THR A 194 -1.56 -9.37 -9.34
N GLU A 195 -2.28 -8.74 -10.27
CA GLU A 195 -3.53 -8.04 -9.96
C GLU A 195 -4.58 -9.00 -9.38
N PHE A 196 -4.66 -10.24 -9.89
CA PHE A 196 -5.53 -11.27 -9.30
C PHE A 196 -5.17 -11.58 -7.84
N VAL A 197 -3.89 -11.83 -7.56
CA VAL A 197 -3.40 -12.11 -6.20
C VAL A 197 -3.66 -10.91 -5.31
N THR A 198 -3.36 -9.69 -5.76
CA THR A 198 -3.63 -8.46 -5.02
C THR A 198 -5.11 -8.31 -4.67
N ARG A 199 -6.04 -8.61 -5.61
CA ARG A 199 -7.49 -8.62 -5.32
C ARG A 199 -7.89 -9.67 -4.30
N PHE A 200 -7.29 -10.86 -4.37
CA PHE A 200 -7.51 -11.91 -3.38
C PHE A 200 -7.06 -11.45 -1.99
N LEU A 201 -5.88 -10.82 -1.87
CA LEU A 201 -5.37 -10.27 -0.62
C LEU A 201 -6.22 -9.08 -0.12
N GLU A 202 -6.67 -8.20 -1.03
CA GLU A 202 -7.58 -7.09 -0.74
C GLU A 202 -8.88 -7.57 -0.07
N ASN A 203 -9.38 -8.77 -0.40
CA ASN A 203 -10.59 -9.31 0.20
C ASN A 203 -10.45 -9.60 1.70
N PHE A 204 -9.25 -9.93 2.19
CA PHE A 204 -9.02 -10.02 3.64
C PHE A 204 -9.14 -8.63 4.29
N ILE A 205 -8.58 -7.59 3.67
CA ILE A 205 -8.73 -6.21 4.17
C ILE A 205 -10.19 -5.77 4.14
N ARG A 206 -10.93 -6.08 3.06
CA ARG A 206 -12.38 -5.80 2.99
C ARG A 206 -13.14 -6.48 4.12
N GLN A 207 -12.84 -7.74 4.40
CA GLN A 207 -13.44 -8.47 5.51
C GLN A 207 -13.17 -7.79 6.86
N GLU A 208 -11.93 -7.38 7.13
CA GLU A 208 -11.54 -6.66 8.34
C GLU A 208 -12.24 -5.30 8.49
N GLN A 209 -12.54 -4.65 7.37
CA GLN A 209 -13.20 -3.35 7.34
C GLN A 209 -14.73 -3.44 7.27
N GLY A 210 -15.30 -4.65 7.14
CA GLY A 210 -16.74 -4.86 7.01
C GLY A 210 -17.30 -4.45 5.64
N GLU A 211 -16.48 -4.52 4.59
CA GLU A 211 -16.79 -4.07 3.24
C GLU A 211 -17.14 -5.25 2.32
N PRO A 212 -18.03 -5.07 1.33
CA PRO A 212 -18.34 -6.12 0.36
C PRO A 212 -17.10 -6.60 -0.38
N LEU A 213 -16.96 -7.91 -0.53
CA LEU A 213 -15.80 -8.53 -1.19
C LEU A 213 -15.75 -8.17 -2.69
N ARG A 214 -14.54 -8.01 -3.22
CA ARG A 214 -14.27 -7.84 -4.65
C ARG A 214 -14.54 -9.15 -5.39
N VAL A 215 -15.15 -9.06 -6.57
CA VAL A 215 -15.30 -10.21 -7.45
C VAL A 215 -13.92 -10.63 -7.93
N LEU A 216 -13.60 -11.91 -7.75
CA LEU A 216 -12.40 -12.49 -8.30
C LEU A 216 -12.70 -13.02 -9.71
N PRO A 217 -11.79 -12.82 -10.67
CA PRO A 217 -11.84 -13.52 -11.94
C PRO A 217 -12.03 -15.03 -11.76
N PRO A 218 -12.78 -15.70 -12.64
CA PRO A 218 -12.72 -17.15 -12.73
C PRO A 218 -11.28 -17.56 -13.10
N SER A 219 -10.66 -18.45 -12.33
CA SER A 219 -9.33 -18.96 -12.65
C SER A 219 -9.42 -19.77 -13.95
N ASN A 220 -8.79 -19.30 -15.02
CA ASN A 220 -8.70 -20.09 -16.25
C ASN A 220 -7.60 -21.15 -16.04
N ASN A 221 -8.00 -22.35 -15.63
CA ASN A 221 -7.12 -23.52 -15.59
C ASN A 221 -6.80 -23.96 -17.03
N ASN A 222 -5.80 -23.34 -17.66
CA ASN A 222 -5.17 -23.84 -18.89
C ASN A 222 -3.67 -24.04 -18.67
#